data_AF-A0A2S1WBQ6-F1
#
_entry.id   AF-A0A2S1WBQ6-F1
#
_cell.length_a   1.000
_cell.length_b   1.000
_cell.length_c   1.000
_cell.angle_alpha   90.00
_cell.angle_beta   90.00
_cell.angle_gamma   90.00
#
_symmetry.space_group_name_H-M   'P 1'
#
loop_
_entity.id
_entity.type
_entity.pdbx_description
1 polymer ?
#
loop_
_entity_poly.entity_id
_entity_poly.type
_entity_poly.pdbx_seq_one_letter_code
_entity_poly.pdbx_strand_id
1 'polypeptide(L)'
;MKKLVKYAGQDSLALQKALRVAQMTYVYKYGVDIVNVVSLPMLAMKIFRLNFQKEPIPILTGFNEYFVRKGYFGGAVDIYKAYAKNCYYYDIVSLYPYAMCQLMPLELLETLTGEALQNFNLDNFFGFIELELECPQSVPRPLLPFKWQNRTIYPKGKFSGVYFSEEIKDMINFGYKITKIKCVKRFSKGYIFNGYVPLKKNIFFFNDKKCSKWKKTLQELKDG
;
A
#
# COMPACT_ATOMS: atom_id res chain seq x y z
N MET A 1 4.95 -2.80 -47.58
CA MET A 1 4.18 -4.02 -47.26
C MET A 1 5.07 -5.17 -46.76
N LYS A 2 6.02 -5.74 -47.53
CA LYS A 2 6.86 -6.89 -47.09
C LYS A 2 7.65 -6.70 -45.78
N LYS A 3 8.21 -5.50 -45.54
CA LYS A 3 8.93 -5.17 -44.30
C LYS A 3 8.03 -5.16 -43.06
N LEU A 4 6.79 -4.66 -43.21
CA LEU A 4 5.81 -4.60 -42.12
C LEU A 4 5.33 -6.01 -41.72
N VAL A 5 5.11 -6.89 -42.71
CA VAL A 5 4.74 -8.29 -42.46
C VAL A 5 5.85 -9.03 -41.72
N LYS A 6 7.12 -8.81 -42.11
CA LYS A 6 8.28 -9.39 -41.40
C LYS A 6 8.36 -8.90 -39.95
N TYR A 7 8.14 -7.61 -39.71
CA TYR A 7 8.14 -7.02 -38.38
C TYR A 7 7.00 -7.59 -37.51
N ALA A 8 5.77 -7.63 -38.03
CA ALA A 8 4.63 -8.23 -37.33
C ALA A 8 4.86 -9.72 -37.00
N GLY A 9 5.49 -10.47 -37.91
CA GLY A 9 5.89 -11.86 -37.65
C GLY A 9 6.92 -12.00 -36.52
N GLN A 10 7.87 -11.06 -36.42
CA GLN A 10 8.85 -11.03 -35.35
C GLN A 10 8.21 -10.71 -33.99
N ASP A 11 7.28 -9.75 -33.93
CA ASP A 11 6.55 -9.40 -32.70
C ASP A 11 5.74 -10.60 -32.18
N SER A 12 4.99 -11.26 -33.06
CA SER A 12 4.24 -12.47 -32.71
C SER A 12 5.15 -13.60 -32.22
N LEU A 13 6.30 -13.81 -32.85
CA LEU A 13 7.28 -14.82 -32.43
C LEU A 13 7.90 -14.48 -31.07
N ALA A 14 8.22 -13.21 -30.82
CA ALA A 14 8.77 -12.76 -29.55
C ALA A 14 7.76 -12.97 -28.41
N LEU A 15 6.51 -12.58 -28.62
CA LEU A 15 5.43 -12.80 -27.66
C LEU A 15 5.20 -14.29 -27.38
N GLN A 16 5.12 -15.12 -28.44
CA GLN A 16 4.93 -16.56 -28.29
C GLN A 16 6.05 -17.19 -27.45
N LYS A 17 7.32 -16.82 -27.70
CA LYS A 17 8.47 -17.31 -26.92
C LYS A 17 8.37 -16.90 -25.46
N ALA A 18 8.04 -15.64 -25.17
CA ALA A 18 7.88 -15.14 -23.81
C ALA A 18 6.75 -15.88 -23.07
N LEU A 19 5.59 -16.05 -23.70
CA LEU A 19 4.44 -16.77 -23.13
C LEU A 19 4.75 -18.24 -22.89
N ARG A 20 5.48 -18.92 -23.79
CA ARG A 20 5.88 -20.31 -23.61
C ARG A 20 6.81 -20.48 -22.41
N VAL A 21 7.79 -19.58 -22.24
CA VAL A 21 8.68 -19.60 -21.07
C VAL A 21 7.90 -19.33 -19.79
N ALA A 22 6.99 -18.34 -19.80
CA ALA A 22 6.12 -18.06 -18.66
C ALA A 22 5.26 -19.28 -18.28
N GLN A 23 4.56 -19.88 -19.26
CA GLN A 23 3.73 -21.07 -19.05
C GLN A 23 4.51 -22.20 -18.38
N MET A 24 5.66 -22.55 -18.95
CA MET A 24 6.50 -23.61 -18.38
C MET A 24 6.99 -23.27 -16.97
N THR A 25 7.33 -22.00 -16.71
CA THR A 25 7.77 -21.55 -15.40
C THR A 25 6.67 -21.66 -14.35
N TYR A 26 5.46 -21.18 -14.65
CA TYR A 26 4.35 -21.17 -13.68
C TYR A 26 3.73 -22.55 -13.48
N VAL A 27 3.66 -23.38 -14.52
CA VAL A 27 3.25 -24.79 -14.38
C VAL A 27 4.26 -25.56 -13.53
N TYR A 28 5.56 -25.47 -13.84
CA TYR A 28 6.60 -26.21 -13.12
C TYR A 28 6.73 -25.79 -11.65
N LYS A 29 6.67 -24.48 -11.36
CA LYS A 29 6.88 -23.96 -10.01
C LYS A 29 5.63 -23.98 -9.12
N TYR A 30 4.44 -23.81 -9.70
CA TYR A 30 3.22 -23.55 -8.93
C TYR A 30 2.02 -24.39 -9.37
N GLY A 31 2.17 -25.25 -10.39
CA GLY A 31 1.06 -26.02 -10.94
C GLY A 31 -0.03 -25.17 -11.61
N VAL A 32 0.30 -23.93 -12.02
CA VAL A 32 -0.67 -23.00 -12.60
C VAL A 32 -0.50 -22.86 -14.10
N ASP A 33 -1.54 -23.26 -14.84
CA ASP A 33 -1.69 -22.98 -16.26
C ASP A 33 -2.13 -21.52 -16.48
N ILE A 34 -1.31 -20.75 -17.23
CA ILE A 34 -1.56 -19.33 -17.52
C ILE A 34 -2.56 -19.13 -18.66
N VAL A 35 -2.89 -20.15 -19.45
CA VAL A 35 -3.91 -20.05 -20.51
C VAL A 35 -5.27 -19.65 -19.93
N ASN A 36 -5.55 -20.11 -18.70
CA ASN A 36 -6.78 -19.80 -17.97
C ASN A 36 -6.67 -18.51 -17.12
N VAL A 37 -5.69 -17.66 -17.40
CA VAL A 37 -5.40 -16.47 -16.61
C VAL A 37 -5.37 -15.24 -17.51
N VAL A 38 -6.25 -14.28 -17.24
CA VAL A 38 -6.41 -13.09 -18.09
C VAL A 38 -5.53 -11.91 -17.67
N SER A 39 -4.94 -11.94 -16.47
CA SER A 39 -4.14 -10.83 -15.93
C SER A 39 -3.14 -11.27 -14.86
N LEU A 40 -2.08 -10.47 -14.66
CA LEU A 40 -1.07 -10.73 -13.62
C LEU A 40 -1.66 -10.75 -12.20
N PRO A 41 -2.62 -9.88 -11.81
CA PRO A 41 -3.28 -9.99 -10.50
C PRO A 41 -4.04 -11.30 -10.32
N MET A 42 -4.73 -11.78 -11.37
CA MET A 42 -5.41 -13.07 -11.33
C MET A 42 -4.40 -14.22 -11.18
N LEU A 43 -3.26 -14.15 -11.87
CA LEU A 43 -2.17 -15.13 -11.73
C LEU A 43 -1.66 -15.18 -10.29
N ALA A 44 -1.34 -14.01 -9.72
CA ALA A 44 -0.84 -13.86 -8.36
C ALA A 44 -1.86 -14.41 -7.34
N MET A 45 -3.12 -14.03 -7.47
CA MET A 45 -4.20 -14.50 -6.59
C MET A 45 -4.41 -16.02 -6.72
N LYS A 46 -4.37 -16.58 -7.93
CA LYS A 46 -4.52 -18.01 -8.17
C LYS A 46 -3.35 -18.80 -7.56
N ILE A 47 -2.12 -18.34 -7.74
CA ILE A 47 -0.93 -18.95 -7.12
C ILE A 47 -1.06 -18.91 -5.60
N PHE A 48 -1.41 -17.75 -5.03
CA PHE A 48 -1.58 -17.59 -3.58
C PHE A 48 -2.64 -18.55 -3.04
N ARG A 49 -3.84 -18.56 -3.61
CA ARG A 49 -4.96 -19.41 -3.17
C ARG A 49 -4.65 -20.90 -3.25
N LEU A 50 -3.99 -21.35 -4.32
CA LEU A 50 -3.71 -22.77 -4.53
C LEU A 50 -2.55 -23.29 -3.67
N ASN A 51 -1.51 -22.49 -3.45
CA ASN A 51 -0.25 -22.98 -2.89
C ASN A 51 0.08 -22.42 -1.50
N PHE A 52 -0.50 -21.28 -1.10
CA PHE A 52 -0.02 -20.51 0.06
C PHE A 52 -1.09 -20.09 1.05
N GLN A 53 -2.35 -19.99 0.63
CA GLN A 53 -3.44 -19.61 1.52
C GLN A 53 -3.76 -20.77 2.47
N LYS A 54 -3.40 -20.61 3.74
CA LYS A 54 -3.68 -21.58 4.81
C LYS A 54 -4.99 -21.29 5.52
N GLU A 55 -5.27 -20.01 5.75
CA GLU A 55 -6.45 -19.53 6.47
C GLU A 55 -7.45 -18.87 5.50
N PRO A 56 -8.76 -18.97 5.76
CA PRO A 56 -9.74 -18.21 4.99
C PRO A 56 -9.55 -16.70 5.21
N ILE A 57 -9.68 -15.91 4.14
CA ILE A 57 -9.70 -14.44 4.22
C ILE A 57 -11.18 -14.02 4.25
N PRO A 58 -11.70 -13.49 5.37
CA PRO A 58 -13.09 -13.11 5.48
C PRO A 58 -13.46 -11.99 4.52
N ILE A 59 -14.68 -12.04 3.99
CA ILE A 59 -15.23 -10.97 3.15
C ILE A 59 -16.11 -10.08 4.02
N LEU A 60 -15.71 -8.82 4.20
CA LEU A 60 -16.55 -7.82 4.82
C LEU A 60 -17.64 -7.36 3.85
N THR A 61 -18.84 -7.11 4.38
CA THR A 61 -19.99 -6.63 3.62
C THR A 61 -20.66 -5.43 4.28
N GLY A 62 -21.46 -4.70 3.50
CA GLY A 62 -22.29 -3.59 3.98
C GLY A 62 -21.50 -2.51 4.71
N PHE A 63 -21.99 -2.13 5.90
CA PHE A 63 -21.41 -1.04 6.67
C PHE A 63 -19.98 -1.31 7.15
N ASN A 64 -19.63 -2.56 7.46
CA ASN A 64 -18.29 -2.92 7.93
C ASN A 64 -17.24 -2.69 6.83
N GLU A 65 -17.58 -3.09 5.60
CA GLU A 65 -16.77 -2.87 4.41
C GLU A 65 -16.60 -1.37 4.14
N TYR A 66 -17.72 -0.62 4.14
CA TYR A 66 -17.71 0.82 3.94
C TYR A 66 -16.84 1.53 4.99
N PHE A 67 -16.98 1.14 6.26
CA PHE A 67 -16.19 1.69 7.36
C PHE A 67 -14.69 1.51 7.15
N VAL A 68 -14.25 0.29 6.85
CA VAL A 68 -12.83 -0.01 6.62
C VAL A 68 -12.33 0.70 5.34
N ARG A 69 -13.15 0.76 4.29
CA ARG A 69 -12.84 1.46 3.04
C ARG A 69 -12.62 2.97 3.21
N LYS A 70 -13.23 3.61 4.22
CA LYS A 70 -12.93 5.02 4.55
C LYS A 70 -11.43 5.22 4.82
N GLY A 71 -10.79 4.27 5.50
CA GLY A 71 -9.37 4.25 5.81
C GLY A 71 -8.46 3.69 4.72
N TYR A 72 -8.99 3.36 3.54
CA TYR A 72 -8.18 2.94 2.41
C TYR A 72 -7.63 4.15 1.66
N PHE A 73 -6.30 4.32 1.71
CA PHE A 73 -5.54 5.37 1.05
C PHE A 73 -4.49 4.78 0.11
N GLY A 74 -4.12 5.54 -0.93
CA GLY A 74 -3.04 5.18 -1.84
C GLY A 74 -1.67 5.53 -1.30
N GLY A 75 -0.64 5.44 -2.14
CA GLY A 75 0.71 5.87 -1.78
C GLY A 75 0.79 7.37 -1.44
N ALA A 76 1.65 7.70 -0.48
CA ALA A 76 1.93 9.09 -0.12
C ALA A 76 2.73 9.78 -1.23
N VAL A 77 2.24 10.93 -1.67
CA VAL A 77 2.90 11.76 -2.69
C VAL A 77 2.98 13.19 -2.16
N ASP A 78 4.21 13.67 -2.01
CA ASP A 78 4.51 15.04 -1.61
C ASP A 78 4.84 15.91 -2.81
N ILE A 79 4.55 17.21 -2.69
CA ILE A 79 4.90 18.20 -3.71
C ILE A 79 6.19 18.90 -3.28
N TYR A 80 7.22 18.77 -4.09
CA TYR A 80 8.50 19.43 -3.91
C TYR A 80 8.74 20.48 -4.99
N LYS A 81 9.59 21.47 -4.68
CA LYS A 81 10.17 22.34 -5.72
C LYS A 81 10.96 21.46 -6.68
N ALA A 82 10.79 21.67 -7.99
CA ALA A 82 11.47 20.92 -9.05
C ALA A 82 12.98 21.28 -9.18
N TYR A 83 13.68 21.40 -8.06
CA TYR A 83 15.10 21.70 -7.98
C TYR A 83 15.74 20.98 -6.80
N ALA A 84 16.83 20.27 -7.06
CA ALA A 84 17.62 19.57 -6.05
C ALA A 84 19.10 19.57 -6.48
N LYS A 85 20.02 19.75 -5.53
CA LYS A 85 21.48 19.73 -5.75
C LYS A 85 22.12 18.85 -4.68
N ASN A 86 23.03 17.96 -5.08
CA ASN A 86 23.74 17.04 -4.18
C ASN A 86 22.79 16.20 -3.29
N CYS A 87 21.75 15.61 -3.90
CA CYS A 87 20.76 14.81 -3.18
C CYS A 87 21.05 13.32 -3.29
N TYR A 88 20.61 12.58 -2.27
CA TYR A 88 20.61 11.13 -2.22
C TYR A 88 19.22 10.60 -2.54
N TYR A 89 19.14 9.49 -3.27
CA TYR A 89 17.90 8.79 -3.58
C TYR A 89 17.88 7.46 -2.83
N TYR A 90 16.83 7.26 -2.03
CA TYR A 90 16.60 6.05 -1.27
C TYR A 90 15.29 5.42 -1.73
N ASP A 91 15.31 4.10 -1.91
CA ASP A 91 14.13 3.32 -2.24
C ASP A 91 14.01 2.10 -1.32
N ILE A 92 12.77 1.78 -0.96
CA ILE A 92 12.47 0.64 -0.10
C ILE A 92 12.29 -0.59 -0.99
N VAL A 93 13.03 -1.64 -0.66
CA VAL A 93 12.97 -2.88 -1.43
C VAL A 93 11.62 -3.54 -1.21
N SER A 94 10.79 -3.59 -2.26
CA SER A 94 9.52 -4.32 -2.24
C SER A 94 8.63 -3.91 -1.06
N LEU A 95 8.38 -2.60 -0.90
CA LEU A 95 7.58 -2.02 0.19
C LEU A 95 6.27 -2.76 0.47
N TYR A 96 5.43 -2.95 -0.55
CA TYR A 96 4.14 -3.64 -0.38
C TYR A 96 4.30 -5.11 0.05
N PRO A 97 5.13 -5.93 -0.62
CA PRO A 97 5.44 -7.28 -0.12
C PRO A 97 5.96 -7.33 1.32
N TYR A 98 6.82 -6.38 1.73
CA TYR A 98 7.28 -6.28 3.11
C TYR A 98 6.13 -5.99 4.09
N ALA A 99 5.25 -5.05 3.74
CA ALA A 99 4.06 -4.73 4.54
C ALA A 99 3.09 -5.92 4.61
N MET A 100 2.94 -6.69 3.52
CA MET A 100 2.13 -7.91 3.46
C MET A 100 2.57 -8.99 4.45
N CYS A 101 3.84 -9.00 4.84
CA CYS A 101 4.38 -9.95 5.82
C CYS A 101 4.19 -9.51 7.28
N GLN A 102 3.57 -8.36 7.53
CA GLN A 102 3.20 -7.94 8.88
C GLN A 102 1.88 -8.60 9.32
N LEU A 103 1.51 -8.40 10.58
CA LEU A 103 0.20 -8.85 11.09
C LEU A 103 -0.92 -8.17 10.30
N MET A 104 -1.80 -8.97 9.70
CA MET A 104 -2.93 -8.50 8.91
C MET A 104 -4.25 -8.75 9.63
N PRO A 105 -5.25 -7.85 9.46
CA PRO A 105 -6.60 -8.08 9.96
C PRO A 105 -7.27 -9.24 9.23
N LEU A 106 -7.95 -10.11 10.00
CA LEU A 106 -8.69 -11.27 9.53
C LEU A 106 -10.19 -11.10 9.83
N GLU A 107 -10.68 -11.72 10.89
CA GLU A 107 -12.10 -11.72 11.25
C GLU A 107 -12.45 -10.50 12.09
N LEU A 108 -13.60 -9.90 11.81
CA LEU A 108 -14.17 -8.85 12.65
C LEU A 108 -14.70 -9.49 13.95
N LEU A 109 -14.09 -9.14 15.08
CA LEU A 109 -14.45 -9.68 16.39
C LEU A 109 -15.48 -8.82 17.12
N GLU A 110 -15.35 -7.49 17.01
CA GLU A 110 -16.11 -6.57 17.84
C GLU A 110 -16.23 -5.19 17.17
N THR A 111 -17.34 -4.50 17.44
CA THR A 111 -17.50 -3.07 17.14
C THR A 111 -17.92 -2.34 18.42
N LEU A 112 -17.17 -1.32 18.83
CA LEU A 112 -17.48 -0.50 20.00
C LEU A 112 -17.81 0.93 19.59
N THR A 113 -18.87 1.48 20.16
CA THR A 113 -19.34 2.86 20.00
C THR A 113 -19.94 3.37 21.30
N GLY A 114 -20.10 4.69 21.43
CA GLY A 114 -20.78 5.30 22.59
C GLY A 114 -20.12 4.93 23.91
N GLU A 115 -20.93 4.51 24.89
CA GLU A 115 -20.46 4.15 26.23
C GLU A 115 -19.51 2.95 26.25
N ALA A 116 -19.61 2.04 25.27
CA ALA A 116 -18.73 0.88 25.18
C ALA A 116 -17.26 1.26 24.90
N LEU A 117 -16.99 2.52 24.54
CA LEU A 117 -15.63 3.06 24.38
C LEU A 117 -14.99 3.55 25.69
N GLN A 118 -15.72 3.63 26.80
CA GLN A 118 -15.18 4.19 28.06
C GLN A 118 -13.91 3.45 28.54
N ASN A 119 -13.85 2.13 28.33
CA ASN A 119 -12.72 1.28 28.71
C ASN A 119 -11.81 0.93 27.52
N PHE A 120 -11.89 1.69 26.41
CA PHE A 120 -11.08 1.44 25.24
C PHE A 120 -9.59 1.70 25.54
N ASN A 121 -8.75 0.70 25.27
CA ASN A 121 -7.30 0.81 25.35
C ASN A 121 -6.69 0.58 23.96
N LEU A 122 -5.98 1.59 23.45
CA LEU A 122 -5.34 1.57 22.14
C LEU A 122 -4.19 0.57 22.06
N ASP A 123 -3.38 0.41 23.10
CA ASP A 123 -2.14 -0.37 23.08
C ASP A 123 -2.44 -1.85 22.77
N ASN A 124 -3.52 -2.36 23.36
CA ASN A 124 -4.01 -3.74 23.18
C ASN A 124 -5.05 -3.88 22.05
N PHE A 125 -5.27 -2.82 21.26
CA PHE A 125 -6.22 -2.83 20.16
C PHE A 125 -5.55 -3.18 18.83
N PHE A 126 -6.27 -3.92 17.98
CA PHE A 126 -5.85 -4.21 16.62
C PHE A 126 -7.07 -4.15 15.70
N GLY A 127 -7.04 -3.25 14.71
CA GLY A 127 -8.18 -3.05 13.81
C GLY A 127 -8.28 -1.63 13.30
N PHE A 128 -9.49 -1.17 13.00
CA PHE A 128 -9.73 0.15 12.41
C PHE A 128 -10.46 1.07 13.40
N ILE A 129 -10.02 2.33 13.46
CA ILE A 129 -10.47 3.32 14.44
C ILE A 129 -10.95 4.56 13.69
N GLU A 130 -12.19 4.99 13.95
CA GLU A 130 -12.71 6.29 13.57
C GLU A 130 -12.47 7.28 14.71
N LEU A 131 -11.67 8.31 14.45
CA LEU A 131 -11.25 9.24 15.49
C LEU A 131 -11.05 10.66 14.96
N GLU A 132 -11.02 11.62 15.89
CA GLU A 132 -10.53 12.98 15.71
C GLU A 132 -9.15 13.08 16.33
N LEU A 133 -8.23 13.73 15.63
CA LEU A 133 -6.85 13.91 16.05
C LEU A 133 -6.32 15.26 15.63
N GLU A 134 -5.24 15.67 16.28
CA GLU A 134 -4.50 16.88 15.99
C GLU A 134 -3.05 16.56 15.62
N CYS A 135 -2.67 16.90 14.39
CA CYS A 135 -1.29 16.89 13.93
C CYS A 135 -0.58 18.16 14.44
N PRO A 136 0.52 18.03 15.21
CA PRO A 136 1.21 19.18 15.79
C PRO A 136 1.92 20.00 14.72
N GLN A 137 2.05 21.31 14.95
CA GLN A 137 2.71 22.21 13.99
C GLN A 137 4.20 21.90 13.81
N SER A 138 4.82 21.31 14.83
CA SER A 138 6.23 20.90 14.83
C SER A 138 6.55 19.76 13.86
N VAL A 139 5.58 18.94 13.46
CA VAL A 139 5.81 17.87 12.49
C VAL A 139 6.10 18.51 11.12
N PRO A 140 7.30 18.33 10.54
CA PRO A 140 7.67 19.02 9.30
C PRO A 140 6.87 18.49 8.11
N ARG A 141 6.57 17.19 8.09
CA ARG A 141 5.80 16.51 7.04
C ARG A 141 4.71 15.67 7.69
N PRO A 142 3.44 16.06 7.58
CA PRO A 142 2.34 15.28 8.12
C PRO A 142 2.28 13.90 7.46
N LEU A 143 2.06 12.86 8.25
CA LEU A 143 2.14 11.47 7.80
C LEU A 143 0.78 10.82 7.60
N LEU A 144 -0.27 11.35 8.24
CA LEU A 144 -1.62 10.82 8.08
C LEU A 144 -2.36 11.45 6.89
N PRO A 145 -2.89 10.63 5.97
CA PRO A 145 -3.69 11.10 4.87
C PRO A 145 -5.11 11.48 5.33
N PHE A 146 -5.72 12.43 4.62
CA PHE A 146 -7.08 12.87 4.83
C PHE A 146 -7.75 13.10 3.48
N LYS A 147 -8.99 12.61 3.31
CA LYS A 147 -9.77 12.82 2.09
C LYS A 147 -10.49 14.16 2.19
N TRP A 148 -10.05 15.13 1.39
CA TRP A 148 -10.68 16.44 1.25
C TRP A 148 -11.11 16.64 -0.20
N GLN A 149 -12.41 16.82 -0.45
CA GLN A 149 -12.98 17.05 -1.79
C GLN A 149 -12.49 16.03 -2.84
N ASN A 150 -12.59 14.73 -2.52
CA ASN A 150 -12.10 13.62 -3.35
C ASN A 150 -10.59 13.62 -3.65
N ARG A 151 -9.80 14.41 -2.93
CA ARG A 151 -8.33 14.42 -3.00
C ARG A 151 -7.75 13.90 -1.69
N THR A 152 -6.62 13.22 -1.77
CA THR A 152 -5.85 12.84 -0.58
C THR A 152 -4.86 13.96 -0.27
N ILE A 153 -4.96 14.53 0.93
CA ILE A 153 -4.04 15.55 1.44
C ILE A 153 -3.43 15.10 2.77
N TYR A 154 -2.34 15.72 3.18
CA TYR A 154 -1.65 15.45 4.44
C TYR A 154 -1.66 16.71 5.31
N PRO A 155 -2.75 16.98 6.04
CA PRO A 155 -2.94 18.25 6.74
C PRO A 155 -2.24 18.31 8.10
N LYS A 156 -1.97 19.54 8.55
CA LYS A 156 -1.66 19.85 9.96
C LYS A 156 -2.94 20.27 10.71
N GLY A 157 -2.89 20.25 12.04
CA GLY A 157 -4.02 20.65 12.88
C GLY A 157 -5.06 19.54 13.03
N LYS A 158 -6.31 19.93 13.29
CA LYS A 158 -7.40 19.01 13.65
C LYS A 158 -8.12 18.45 12.42
N PHE A 159 -8.30 17.14 12.39
CA PHE A 159 -9.11 16.46 11.38
C PHE A 159 -9.63 15.13 11.94
N SER A 160 -10.52 14.49 11.17
CA SER A 160 -11.11 13.19 11.53
C SER A 160 -11.02 12.22 10.38
N GLY A 161 -10.92 10.93 10.69
CA GLY A 161 -10.81 9.88 9.69
C GLY A 161 -10.89 8.49 10.31
N VAL A 162 -10.88 7.50 9.43
CA VAL A 162 -10.71 6.09 9.81
C VAL A 162 -9.30 5.66 9.45
N TYR A 163 -8.61 5.06 10.40
CA TYR A 163 -7.21 4.64 10.25
C TYR A 163 -6.99 3.26 10.85
N PHE A 164 -5.94 2.58 10.41
CA PHE A 164 -5.51 1.33 11.03
C PHE A 164 -4.84 1.61 12.37
N SER A 165 -5.07 0.76 13.36
CA SER A 165 -4.61 0.96 14.74
C SER A 165 -3.10 1.12 14.85
N GLU A 166 -2.34 0.34 14.07
CA GLU A 166 -0.88 0.37 14.14
C GLU A 166 -0.34 1.70 13.60
N GLU A 167 -0.97 2.29 12.58
CA GLU A 167 -0.62 3.64 12.12
C GLU A 167 -0.85 4.67 13.24
N ILE A 168 -1.98 4.58 13.95
CA ILE A 168 -2.30 5.52 15.03
C ILE A 168 -1.34 5.40 16.21
N LYS A 169 -0.93 4.18 16.57
CA LYS A 169 0.09 3.95 17.61
C LYS A 169 1.41 4.62 17.23
N ASP A 170 1.85 4.48 15.97
CA ASP A 170 3.05 5.16 15.48
C ASP A 170 2.90 6.68 15.52
N MET A 171 1.75 7.21 15.11
CA MET A 171 1.52 8.66 15.06
C MET A 171 1.59 9.34 16.42
N ILE A 172 1.18 8.65 17.50
CA ILE A 172 1.34 9.16 18.87
C ILE A 172 2.82 9.41 19.18
N ASN A 173 3.71 8.53 18.74
CA ASN A 173 5.16 8.69 18.92
C ASN A 173 5.70 9.91 18.15
N PHE A 174 5.04 10.31 17.06
CA PHE A 174 5.34 11.54 16.31
C PHE A 174 4.66 12.80 16.88
N GLY A 175 3.99 12.69 18.03
CA GLY A 175 3.37 13.81 18.74
C GLY A 175 1.93 14.14 18.31
N TYR A 176 1.29 13.26 17.53
CA TYR A 176 -0.14 13.39 17.22
C TYR A 176 -0.97 13.19 18.50
N LYS A 177 -2.01 14.01 18.67
CA LYS A 177 -2.90 13.92 19.84
C LYS A 177 -4.27 13.45 19.41
N ILE A 178 -4.75 12.35 19.97
CA ILE A 178 -6.13 11.90 19.79
C ILE A 178 -7.03 12.79 20.64
N THR A 179 -8.00 13.46 20.01
CA THR A 179 -8.97 14.30 20.72
C THR A 179 -10.24 13.54 21.06
N LYS A 180 -10.68 12.62 20.19
CA LYS A 180 -11.89 11.83 20.40
C LYS A 180 -11.88 10.54 19.60
N ILE A 181 -12.35 9.44 20.19
CA ILE A 181 -12.63 8.18 19.48
C ILE A 181 -14.13 8.05 19.29
N LYS A 182 -14.58 7.73 18.07
CA LYS A 182 -16.01 7.66 17.71
C LYS A 182 -16.50 6.23 17.57
N CYS A 183 -15.70 5.38 16.94
CA CYS A 183 -16.04 3.99 16.66
C CYS A 183 -14.76 3.19 16.46
N VAL A 184 -14.72 1.96 16.97
CA VAL A 184 -13.61 1.03 16.70
C VAL A 184 -14.15 -0.31 16.24
N LYS A 185 -13.43 -0.94 15.31
CA LYS A 185 -13.70 -2.29 14.81
C LYS A 185 -12.49 -3.16 15.07
N ARG A 186 -12.60 -4.09 16.02
CA ARG A 186 -11.52 -5.00 16.41
C ARG A 186 -11.47 -6.20 15.47
N PHE A 187 -10.27 -6.55 15.04
CA PHE A 187 -10.04 -7.71 14.19
C PHE A 187 -9.14 -8.73 14.87
N SER A 188 -9.33 -10.01 14.55
CA SER A 188 -8.28 -11.02 14.74
C SER A 188 -7.13 -10.72 13.78
N LYS A 189 -5.95 -11.29 14.05
CA LYS A 189 -4.73 -10.97 13.31
C LYS A 189 -3.89 -12.20 13.02
N GLY A 190 -3.23 -12.20 11.86
CA GLY A 190 -2.37 -13.31 11.46
C GLY A 190 -1.38 -12.94 10.36
N TYR A 191 -0.38 -13.80 10.17
CA TYR A 191 0.61 -13.70 9.09
C TYR A 191 0.13 -14.46 7.87
N ILE A 192 -0.56 -13.76 6.97
CA ILE A 192 -1.24 -14.38 5.82
C ILE A 192 -0.26 -14.69 4.68
N PHE A 193 0.72 -13.81 4.45
CA PHE A 193 1.53 -13.82 3.22
C PHE A 193 2.98 -14.29 3.40
N ASN A 194 3.40 -14.69 4.59
CA ASN A 194 4.79 -15.05 4.87
C ASN A 194 5.30 -16.24 4.04
N GLY A 195 4.43 -17.20 3.72
CA GLY A 195 4.79 -18.30 2.82
C GLY A 195 4.86 -17.90 1.35
N TYR A 196 4.13 -16.85 0.96
CA TYR A 196 3.98 -16.40 -0.43
C TYR A 196 5.07 -15.42 -0.85
N VAL A 197 5.45 -14.50 0.04
CA VAL A 197 6.47 -13.48 -0.22
C VAL A 197 7.84 -14.00 0.19
N PRO A 198 8.79 -14.20 -0.74
CA PRO A 198 10.15 -14.58 -0.39
C PRO A 198 10.88 -13.35 0.18
N LEU A 199 10.87 -13.19 1.51
CA LEU A 199 11.55 -12.07 2.15
C LEU A 199 13.07 -12.19 2.02
N LYS A 200 13.71 -11.20 1.40
CA LYS A 200 15.13 -10.91 1.59
C LYS A 200 15.26 -9.83 2.67
N LYS A 201 16.08 -10.07 3.69
CA LYS A 201 16.20 -9.23 4.92
C LYS A 201 16.74 -7.80 4.71
N ASN A 202 17.04 -7.37 3.49
CA ASN A 202 17.59 -6.04 3.24
C ASN A 202 16.46 -5.08 2.81
N ILE A 203 16.10 -4.16 3.70
CA ILE A 203 14.95 -3.25 3.56
C ILE A 203 15.28 -2.03 2.67
N PHE A 204 16.55 -1.67 2.51
CA PHE A 204 16.98 -0.51 1.74
C PHE A 204 18.07 -0.86 0.73
N PHE A 205 17.93 -0.38 -0.50
CA PHE A 205 19.05 -0.25 -1.43
C PHE A 205 19.44 1.23 -1.54
N PHE A 206 20.71 1.52 -1.26
CA PHE A 206 21.32 2.78 -1.62
C PHE A 206 21.74 2.72 -3.08
N ASN A 207 21.23 3.63 -3.91
CA ASN A 207 21.73 3.80 -5.26
C ASN A 207 22.43 5.16 -5.32
N ASP A 208 23.77 5.15 -5.34
CA ASP A 208 24.61 6.36 -5.36
C ASP A 208 24.59 7.05 -6.74
N LYS A 209 23.39 7.24 -7.29
CA LYS A 209 23.21 8.08 -8.46
C LYS A 209 23.29 9.52 -7.98
N LYS A 210 24.50 10.08 -7.97
CA LYS A 210 24.68 11.54 -7.95
C LYS A 210 23.78 12.12 -9.05
N CYS A 211 22.71 12.79 -8.65
CA CYS A 211 21.79 13.43 -9.59
C CYS A 211 22.55 14.54 -10.33
N SER A 212 23.14 14.21 -11.48
CA SER A 212 23.82 15.15 -12.35
C SER A 212 22.77 15.95 -13.12
N LYS A 213 22.51 17.18 -12.63
CA LYS A 213 21.86 18.30 -13.32
C LYS A 213 20.52 17.98 -14.02
N TRP A 214 19.42 18.14 -13.29
CA TRP A 214 18.19 18.64 -13.90
C TRP A 214 18.30 20.17 -14.02
N LYS A 215 18.90 20.67 -15.10
CA LYS A 215 18.78 22.08 -15.50
C LYS A 215 17.54 22.21 -16.38
N LYS A 216 16.36 22.41 -15.78
CA LYS A 216 15.37 23.28 -16.42
C LYS A 216 15.56 24.67 -15.83
N THR A 217 16.01 25.58 -16.66
CA THR A 217 16.20 26.99 -16.32
C THR A 217 14.85 27.61 -15.96
N LEU A 218 14.83 28.39 -14.86
CA LEU A 218 13.68 29.17 -14.37
C LEU A 218 13.01 30.07 -15.43
N GLN A 219 13.64 30.27 -16.58
CA GLN A 219 13.10 31.03 -17.71
C GLN A 219 11.92 30.31 -18.40
N GLU A 220 11.87 28.97 -18.40
CA GLU A 220 10.81 28.21 -19.11
C GLU A 220 9.48 28.08 -18.33
N LEU A 221 9.45 28.52 -17.06
CA LEU A 221 8.25 28.48 -16.20
C LEU A 221 7.58 29.84 -16.02
N LYS A 222 8.07 30.89 -16.71
CA LYS A 222 7.45 32.22 -16.69
C LYS A 222 6.56 32.52 -17.90
N ASP A 223 6.55 31.64 -18.90
CA ASP A 223 5.79 31.80 -20.15
C ASP A 223 4.71 30.71 -20.34
N GLY A 224 4.11 30.20 -19.26
CA GLY A 224 3.03 29.20 -19.31
C GLY A 224 2.03 29.31 -18.17
#